data_AF-A0A812KU36-F1
#
_entry.id   AF-A0A812KU36-F1
#
_cell.length_a   1.000
_cell.length_b   1.000
_cell.length_c   1.000
_cell.angle_alpha   90.00
_cell.angle_beta   90.00
_cell.angle_gamma   90.00
#
_symmetry.space_group_name_H-M   'P 1'
#
loop_
_entity.id
_entity.type
_entity.pdbx_description
1 polymer ?
#
loop_
_entity_poly.entity_id
_entity_poly.type
_entity_poly.pdbx_seq_one_letter_code
_entity_poly.pdbx_strand_id
1 'polypeptide(L)'
;MEGQGAAPFDAPPPPSGLGNFKGVMLCNRPSDDVKSGGEDPQPFRSMVAPNQEVGLTPLRNFEPTVKKRGPSAALRRHVRWLRELQEQMREDRNQVEQEEQDEEAKRIKLKAAFDKHREAVRDMMKTRDDKRREEEAAAKAEKAAKAAEAKAAASAQPAVSEIAHAAVAAVEAEKGKAPVKAQAPKPLWAMTAQEKDKFEEEEADDLINFVEGLDFDKYVGDLEFRQALGALKDRTGKLKKEQEAFKDELLASFNATLDDEEYEESTAAGSSKLEDGVDGQSLLGDLRSEYSVASSRRSRNREARENAQKEWDSSTAAGEDRPAVDPELRDMAEAVLEQNPKFRAIHSKDSVQKIIEKVRGDQVVDVPLADHMRLEGPCPVPVITASSDTQNRLHKPVDPSMLPYLYRSPAI
;
A
#
# COMPACT_ATOMS: atom_id res chain seq x y z
N MET A 1 25.60 29.41 -25.93
CA MET A 1 24.68 29.66 -24.81
C MET A 1 23.92 28.39 -24.55
N GLU A 2 23.94 27.72 -23.41
CA GLU A 2 24.85 27.68 -22.26
C GLU A 2 24.57 26.30 -21.65
N GLY A 3 25.58 25.45 -21.57
CA GLY A 3 25.49 24.13 -20.95
C GLY A 3 25.77 24.22 -19.46
N GLN A 4 24.87 23.72 -18.63
CA GLN A 4 25.04 23.50 -17.20
C GLN A 4 24.51 22.07 -16.95
N GLY A 5 25.17 21.15 -16.26
CA GLY A 5 26.35 21.19 -15.41
C GLY A 5 26.21 19.96 -14.51
N ALA A 6 26.73 18.82 -14.96
CA ALA A 6 26.73 17.59 -14.17
C ALA A 6 27.73 17.74 -13.02
N ALA A 7 27.22 17.83 -11.80
CA ALA A 7 28.04 17.81 -10.60
C ALA A 7 28.61 16.39 -10.37
N PRO A 8 29.92 16.23 -10.16
CA PRO A 8 30.50 14.94 -9.77
C PRO A 8 30.16 14.64 -8.30
N PHE A 9 29.78 13.39 -8.05
CA PHE A 9 29.56 12.82 -6.72
C PHE A 9 30.90 12.81 -5.96
N ASP A 10 31.05 13.69 -4.97
CA ASP A 10 32.22 13.76 -4.09
C ASP A 10 32.03 12.75 -2.95
N ALA A 11 32.68 11.60 -3.07
CA ALA A 11 32.66 10.56 -2.04
C ALA A 11 33.60 10.95 -0.88
N PRO A 12 33.19 10.77 0.39
CA PRO A 12 34.03 11.11 1.53
C PRO A 12 35.32 10.25 1.54
N PRO A 13 36.47 10.82 1.95
CA PRO A 13 37.72 10.09 2.01
C PRO A 13 37.63 8.93 3.02
N PRO A 14 38.19 7.74 2.72
CA PRO A 14 38.21 6.64 3.65
C PRO A 14 39.00 7.01 4.91
N PRO A 15 38.62 6.51 6.10
CA PRO A 15 39.34 6.77 7.33
C PRO A 15 40.79 6.27 7.22
N SER A 16 41.70 7.24 7.10
CA SER A 16 43.14 7.04 7.20
C SER A 16 43.48 6.70 8.65
N GLY A 17 43.64 5.41 8.97
CA GLY A 17 43.94 5.01 10.35
C GLY A 17 44.20 3.54 10.64
N LEU A 18 43.98 2.59 9.72
CA LEU A 18 44.31 1.18 9.93
C LEU A 18 45.68 0.85 9.35
N GLY A 19 46.71 1.33 10.06
CA GLY A 19 48.07 0.90 9.85
C GLY A 19 48.20 -0.61 10.03
N ASN A 20 48.56 -1.30 8.95
CA ASN A 20 49.67 -2.25 8.92
C ASN A 20 49.79 -3.28 10.07
N PHE A 21 48.69 -3.89 10.54
CA PHE A 21 48.76 -5.10 11.37
C PHE A 21 49.04 -6.33 10.49
N LYS A 22 50.31 -6.45 10.08
CA LYS A 22 50.89 -7.68 9.57
C LYS A 22 50.84 -8.74 10.67
N GLY A 23 49.90 -9.68 10.55
CA GLY A 23 50.11 -11.08 10.89
C GLY A 23 50.52 -11.41 12.33
N VAL A 24 49.78 -10.92 13.33
CA VAL A 24 49.71 -11.63 14.61
C VAL A 24 48.52 -12.56 14.51
N MET A 25 48.78 -13.84 14.20
CA MET A 25 47.80 -14.89 14.42
C MET A 25 47.52 -14.93 15.92
N LEU A 26 46.49 -14.21 16.36
CA LEU A 26 45.84 -14.43 17.64
C LEU A 26 45.16 -15.81 17.57
N CYS A 27 45.96 -16.86 17.66
CA CYS A 27 45.49 -18.11 18.23
C CYS A 27 45.08 -17.75 19.66
N ASN A 28 43.78 -17.65 19.90
CA ASN A 28 43.21 -17.67 21.24
C ASN A 28 43.79 -18.90 21.95
N ARG A 29 44.80 -18.69 22.81
CA ARG A 29 45.25 -19.74 23.73
C ARG A 29 44.05 -20.02 24.63
N PRO A 30 43.50 -21.26 24.62
CA PRO A 30 42.51 -21.62 25.63
C PRO A 30 43.13 -21.35 27.00
N SER A 31 42.41 -20.63 27.83
CA SER A 31 42.83 -20.27 29.18
C SER A 31 43.23 -21.54 29.93
N ASP A 32 44.49 -21.60 30.35
CA ASP A 32 45.09 -22.69 31.15
C ASP A 32 44.55 -22.72 32.60
N ASP A 33 43.29 -22.31 32.82
CA ASP A 33 42.59 -22.48 34.09
C ASP A 33 41.90 -23.84 34.16
N VAL A 34 42.63 -24.90 33.81
CA VAL A 34 42.27 -26.24 34.25
C VAL A 34 42.78 -26.36 35.68
N LYS A 35 41.90 -26.09 36.65
CA LYS A 35 42.04 -26.58 38.02
C LYS A 35 42.20 -28.09 37.97
N SER A 36 43.44 -28.57 37.94
CA SER A 36 43.83 -29.97 38.12
C SER A 36 43.58 -30.36 39.58
N GLY A 37 42.33 -30.68 39.88
CA GLY A 37 41.96 -31.36 41.11
C GLY A 37 42.46 -32.80 41.11
N GLY A 38 43.61 -33.02 41.77
CA GLY A 38 43.92 -34.22 42.56
C GLY A 38 43.99 -35.57 41.85
N GLU A 39 45.17 -35.90 41.31
CA GLU A 39 45.87 -37.17 41.58
C GLU A 39 47.30 -37.00 41.06
N ASP A 40 48.31 -37.06 41.95
CA ASP A 40 49.71 -36.89 41.57
C ASP A 40 50.08 -37.88 40.46
N PRO A 41 50.61 -37.43 39.30
CA PRO A 41 51.08 -38.35 38.28
C PRO A 41 52.24 -39.16 38.86
N GLN A 42 52.01 -40.45 39.06
CA GLN A 42 53.06 -41.38 39.47
C GLN A 42 54.28 -41.17 38.55
N PRO A 43 55.49 -40.98 39.10
CA PRO A 43 56.69 -40.78 38.30
C PRO A 43 56.86 -41.97 37.35
N PHE A 44 57.19 -41.67 36.09
CA PHE A 44 57.48 -42.68 35.07
C PHE A 44 58.45 -43.71 35.65
N ARG A 45 57.96 -44.93 35.91
CA ARG A 45 58.80 -46.05 36.33
C ARG A 45 59.65 -46.47 35.13
N SER A 46 60.82 -45.83 34.99
CA SER A 46 61.78 -46.09 33.90
C SER A 46 62.53 -47.41 34.07
N MET A 47 62.33 -48.12 35.19
CA MET A 47 62.97 -49.40 35.45
C MET A 47 61.98 -50.54 35.26
N VAL A 48 62.26 -51.34 34.24
CA VAL A 48 61.69 -52.67 34.04
C VAL A 48 62.03 -53.53 35.26
N ALA A 49 61.04 -54.17 35.86
CA ALA A 49 61.26 -55.08 36.99
C ALA A 49 62.19 -56.24 36.56
N PRO A 50 63.13 -56.68 37.40
CA PRO A 50 64.22 -57.59 37.00
C PRO A 50 63.77 -58.99 36.52
N ASN A 51 62.48 -59.33 36.65
CA ASN A 51 61.92 -60.62 36.22
C ASN A 51 61.03 -60.50 34.97
N GLN A 52 61.06 -59.37 34.27
CA GLN A 52 60.25 -59.15 33.07
C GLN A 52 61.15 -59.24 31.83
N GLU A 53 60.95 -60.27 31.01
CA GLU A 53 61.71 -60.47 29.77
C GLU A 53 61.56 -59.24 28.87
N VAL A 54 62.67 -58.53 28.67
CA VAL A 54 62.74 -57.34 27.82
C VAL A 54 62.59 -57.80 26.38
N GLY A 55 61.41 -57.61 25.78
CA GLY A 55 61.25 -57.84 24.35
C GLY A 55 59.83 -57.99 23.83
N LEU A 56 58.89 -58.47 24.63
CA LEU A 56 57.52 -58.70 24.17
C LEU A 56 56.56 -58.39 25.32
N THR A 57 55.99 -57.18 25.33
CA THR A 57 54.83 -56.89 26.16
C THR A 57 53.75 -57.89 25.75
N PRO A 58 53.36 -58.86 26.59
CA PRO A 58 52.27 -59.75 26.22
C PRO A 58 51.06 -58.85 26.00
N LEU A 59 50.50 -58.89 24.79
CA LEU A 59 49.15 -58.42 24.52
C LEU A 59 48.26 -59.28 25.42
N ARG A 60 48.09 -58.88 26.68
CA ARG A 60 46.94 -59.32 27.48
C ARG A 60 45.76 -59.11 26.54
N ASN A 61 45.00 -60.15 26.29
CA ASN A 61 43.75 -60.11 25.52
C ASN A 61 42.83 -59.08 26.17
N PHE A 62 43.10 -57.82 25.89
CA PHE A 62 42.34 -56.67 26.27
C PHE A 62 41.31 -56.64 25.17
N GLU A 63 40.25 -57.43 25.30
CA GLU A 63 38.99 -57.05 24.68
C GLU A 63 38.71 -55.68 25.27
N PRO A 64 38.91 -54.57 24.52
CA PRO A 64 38.59 -53.29 25.08
C PRO A 64 37.08 -53.35 25.24
N THR A 65 36.61 -53.53 26.48
CA THR A 65 35.25 -53.19 26.85
C THR A 65 35.17 -51.68 26.74
N VAL A 66 35.21 -51.18 25.50
CA VAL A 66 34.95 -49.78 25.17
C VAL A 66 33.51 -49.61 25.61
N LYS A 67 33.33 -49.08 26.82
CA LYS A 67 32.03 -48.59 27.26
C LYS A 67 31.58 -47.70 26.12
N LYS A 68 30.60 -48.15 25.33
CA LYS A 68 30.08 -47.42 24.18
C LYS A 68 29.65 -46.08 24.74
N ARG A 69 30.49 -45.05 24.61
CA ARG A 69 30.15 -43.71 25.05
C ARG A 69 28.92 -43.38 24.23
N GLY A 70 27.82 -43.10 24.92
CA GLY A 70 26.58 -42.73 24.24
C GLY A 70 26.84 -41.57 23.27
N PRO A 71 25.92 -41.33 22.31
CA PRO A 71 26.04 -40.22 21.38
C PRO A 71 26.44 -38.94 22.12
N SER A 72 27.35 -38.15 21.55
CA SER A 72 27.79 -36.92 22.21
C SER A 72 26.58 -36.01 22.49
N ALA A 73 26.65 -35.19 23.54
CA ALA A 73 25.58 -34.23 23.83
C ALA A 73 25.33 -33.28 22.64
N ALA A 74 26.40 -32.95 21.89
CA ALA A 74 26.34 -32.19 20.65
C ALA A 74 25.49 -32.91 19.59
N LEU A 75 25.69 -34.21 19.35
CA LEU A 75 24.90 -34.98 18.39
C LEU A 75 23.41 -35.00 18.77
N ARG A 76 23.08 -35.12 20.06
CA ARG A 76 21.67 -35.05 20.51
C ARG A 76 21.03 -33.69 20.24
N ARG A 77 21.75 -32.59 20.47
CA ARG A 77 21.27 -31.23 20.17
C ARG A 77 21.10 -31.04 18.66
N HIS A 78 22.05 -31.48 17.85
CA HIS A 78 21.97 -31.39 16.39
C HIS A 78 20.80 -32.21 15.82
N VAL A 79 20.60 -33.44 16.30
CA VAL A 79 19.45 -34.25 15.88
C VAL A 79 18.11 -33.61 16.28
N ARG A 80 18.04 -32.94 17.44
CA ARG A 80 16.84 -32.18 17.83
C ARG A 80 16.62 -30.99 16.89
N TRP A 81 17.67 -30.22 16.62
CA TRP A 81 17.62 -29.08 15.72
C TRP A 81 17.21 -29.48 14.29
N LEU A 82 17.71 -30.60 13.77
CA LEU A 82 17.28 -31.10 12.45
C LEU A 82 15.79 -31.46 12.41
N ARG A 83 15.25 -32.01 13.51
CA ARG A 83 13.81 -32.31 13.60
C ARG A 83 12.97 -31.03 13.68
N GLU A 84 13.43 -30.06 14.46
CA GLU A 84 12.80 -28.75 14.58
C GLU A 84 12.80 -28.00 13.24
N LEU A 85 13.93 -28.00 12.53
CA LEU A 85 14.04 -27.43 11.20
C LEU A 85 13.13 -28.13 10.18
N GLN A 86 13.02 -29.47 10.25
CA GLN A 86 12.09 -30.22 9.40
C GLN A 86 10.62 -29.95 9.71
N GLU A 87 10.30 -29.68 10.98
CA GLU A 87 8.94 -29.29 11.39
C GLU A 87 8.62 -27.87 10.92
N GLN A 88 9.55 -26.93 11.11
CA GLN A 88 9.41 -25.55 10.65
C GLN A 88 9.19 -25.49 9.13
N MET A 89 9.98 -26.22 8.34
CA MET A 89 9.79 -26.31 6.89
C MET A 89 8.43 -26.91 6.50
N ARG A 90 7.85 -27.79 7.33
CA ARG A 90 6.52 -28.37 7.11
C ARG A 90 5.42 -27.37 7.47
N GLU A 91 5.59 -26.63 8.55
CA GLU A 91 4.66 -25.60 9.00
C GLU A 91 4.59 -24.44 8.00
N ASP A 92 5.73 -23.94 7.54
CA ASP A 92 5.79 -22.90 6.49
C ASP A 92 5.08 -23.36 5.21
N ARG A 93 5.28 -24.61 4.80
CA ARG A 93 4.58 -25.18 3.63
C ARG A 93 3.06 -25.26 3.85
N ASN A 94 2.63 -25.71 5.03
CA ASN A 94 1.20 -25.77 5.36
C ASN A 94 0.58 -24.37 5.42
N GLN A 95 1.33 -23.36 5.89
CA GLN A 95 0.87 -21.97 5.92
C GLN A 95 0.65 -21.43 4.51
N VAL A 96 1.59 -21.64 3.60
CA VAL A 96 1.43 -21.23 2.18
C VAL A 96 0.24 -21.94 1.53
N GLU A 97 0.07 -23.25 1.78
CA GLU A 97 -1.07 -24.02 1.26
C GLU A 97 -2.41 -23.51 1.82
N GLN A 98 -2.46 -23.09 3.09
CA GLN A 98 -3.66 -22.46 3.67
C GLN A 98 -3.95 -21.07 3.09
N GLU A 99 -2.93 -20.24 2.91
CA GLU A 99 -3.09 -18.93 2.28
C GLU A 99 -3.60 -19.04 0.84
N GLU A 100 -3.07 -20.00 0.07
CA GLU A 100 -3.55 -20.29 -1.29
C GLU A 100 -5.02 -20.74 -1.29
N GLN A 101 -5.42 -21.62 -0.37
CA GLN A 101 -6.83 -22.03 -0.23
C GLN A 101 -7.76 -20.88 0.14
N ASP A 102 -7.32 -19.98 1.02
CA ASP A 102 -8.07 -18.79 1.41
C ASP A 102 -8.21 -17.79 0.24
N GLU A 103 -7.14 -17.60 -0.54
CA GLU A 103 -7.17 -16.79 -1.76
C GLU A 103 -8.09 -17.39 -2.83
N GLU A 104 -8.06 -18.70 -3.03
CA GLU A 104 -8.97 -19.41 -3.93
C GLU A 104 -10.43 -19.28 -3.47
N ALA A 105 -10.70 -19.44 -2.17
CA ALA A 105 -12.03 -19.27 -1.61
C ALA A 105 -12.55 -17.82 -1.78
N LYS A 106 -11.69 -16.82 -1.56
CA LYS A 106 -12.01 -15.40 -1.82
C LYS A 106 -12.30 -15.18 -3.30
N ARG A 107 -11.49 -15.75 -4.20
CA ARG A 107 -11.68 -15.65 -5.65
C ARG A 107 -12.99 -16.28 -6.11
N ILE A 108 -13.35 -17.45 -5.58
CA ILE A 108 -14.62 -18.14 -5.87
C ILE A 108 -15.81 -17.29 -5.37
N LYS A 109 -15.72 -16.74 -4.15
CA LYS A 109 -16.76 -15.86 -3.59
C LYS A 109 -16.98 -14.61 -4.45
N LEU A 110 -15.89 -13.97 -4.88
CA LEU A 110 -15.96 -12.80 -5.77
C LEU A 110 -16.59 -13.17 -7.12
N LYS A 111 -16.17 -14.28 -7.73
CA LYS A 111 -16.76 -14.77 -8.99
C LYS A 111 -18.27 -15.01 -8.84
N ALA A 112 -18.69 -15.68 -7.77
CA ALA A 112 -20.11 -15.92 -7.50
C ALA A 112 -20.91 -14.62 -7.29
N ALA A 113 -20.32 -13.61 -6.64
CA ALA A 113 -20.96 -12.30 -6.48
C ALA A 113 -21.15 -11.59 -7.83
N PHE A 114 -20.15 -11.61 -8.71
CA PHE A 114 -20.26 -11.04 -10.06
C PHE A 114 -21.26 -11.79 -10.94
N ASP A 115 -21.28 -13.13 -10.87
CA ASP A 115 -22.24 -13.94 -11.61
C ASP A 115 -23.67 -13.66 -11.15
N LYS A 116 -23.89 -13.49 -9.83
CA LYS A 116 -25.19 -13.07 -9.27
C LYS A 116 -25.60 -11.68 -9.76
N HIS A 117 -24.67 -10.73 -9.85
CA HIS A 117 -24.96 -9.40 -10.38
C HIS A 117 -25.33 -9.46 -11.88
N ARG A 118 -24.59 -10.26 -12.66
CA ARG A 118 -24.90 -10.49 -14.09
C ARG A 118 -26.27 -11.14 -14.27
N GLU A 119 -26.62 -12.12 -13.45
CA GLU A 119 -27.94 -12.76 -13.48
C GLU A 119 -29.06 -11.76 -13.13
N ALA A 120 -28.87 -10.95 -12.08
CA ALA A 120 -29.84 -9.92 -11.72
C ALA A 120 -30.07 -8.90 -12.84
N VAL A 121 -29.01 -8.47 -13.55
CA VAL A 121 -29.14 -7.57 -14.70
C VAL A 121 -29.88 -8.25 -15.86
N ARG A 122 -29.56 -9.52 -16.17
CA ARG A 122 -30.29 -10.27 -17.20
C ARG A 122 -31.77 -10.42 -16.86
N ASP A 123 -32.10 -10.64 -15.59
CA ASP A 123 -33.50 -10.76 -15.17
C ASP A 123 -34.22 -9.41 -15.24
N MET A 124 -33.56 -8.30 -14.86
CA MET A 124 -34.14 -6.97 -15.09
C MET A 124 -34.42 -6.71 -16.57
N MET A 125 -33.49 -7.06 -17.47
CA MET A 125 -33.71 -6.89 -18.91
C MET A 125 -34.89 -7.72 -19.42
N LYS A 126 -34.98 -9.01 -19.03
CA LYS A 126 -36.13 -9.85 -19.38
C LYS A 126 -37.45 -9.26 -18.88
N THR A 127 -37.49 -8.76 -17.63
CA THR A 127 -38.72 -8.14 -17.10
C THR A 127 -39.11 -6.87 -17.86
N ARG A 128 -38.13 -6.07 -18.32
CA ARG A 128 -38.37 -4.88 -19.15
C ARG A 128 -38.89 -5.26 -20.54
N ASP A 129 -38.31 -6.28 -21.16
CA ASP A 129 -38.73 -6.78 -22.48
C ASP A 129 -40.13 -7.42 -22.42
N ASP A 130 -40.43 -8.21 -21.39
CA ASP A 130 -41.74 -8.82 -21.20
C ASP A 130 -42.80 -7.73 -20.96
N LYS A 131 -42.48 -6.72 -20.14
CA LYS A 131 -43.35 -5.55 -19.94
C LYS A 131 -43.58 -4.79 -21.25
N ARG A 132 -42.53 -4.57 -22.06
CA ARG A 132 -42.67 -3.91 -23.37
C ARG A 132 -43.55 -4.73 -24.32
N ARG A 133 -43.42 -6.07 -24.32
CA ARG A 133 -44.27 -6.96 -25.11
C ARG A 133 -45.72 -6.93 -24.66
N GLU A 134 -45.97 -6.87 -23.35
CA GLU A 134 -47.33 -6.72 -22.79
C GLU A 134 -47.94 -5.37 -23.18
N GLU A 135 -47.19 -4.27 -23.07
CA GLU A 135 -47.64 -2.93 -23.49
C GLU A 135 -47.90 -2.86 -25.00
N GLU A 136 -47.03 -3.44 -25.83
CA GLU A 136 -47.21 -3.54 -27.28
C GLU A 136 -48.44 -4.39 -27.64
N ALA A 137 -48.68 -5.49 -26.91
CA ALA A 137 -49.86 -6.34 -27.10
C ALA A 137 -51.15 -5.62 -26.68
N ALA A 138 -51.14 -4.91 -25.55
CA ALA A 138 -52.26 -4.09 -25.09
C ALA A 138 -52.57 -2.95 -26.07
N ALA A 139 -51.55 -2.24 -26.58
CA ALA A 139 -51.71 -1.20 -27.58
C ALA A 139 -52.25 -1.75 -28.92
N LYS A 140 -51.84 -2.96 -29.32
CA LYS A 140 -52.40 -3.65 -30.49
C LYS A 140 -53.87 -4.05 -30.28
N ALA A 141 -54.21 -4.55 -29.09
CA ALA A 141 -55.59 -4.90 -28.74
C ALA A 141 -56.50 -3.66 -28.72
N GLU A 142 -56.03 -2.54 -28.15
CA GLU A 142 -56.77 -1.27 -28.13
C GLU A 142 -56.97 -0.71 -29.55
N LYS A 143 -55.93 -0.75 -30.39
CA LYS A 143 -56.05 -0.36 -31.82
C LYS A 143 -57.02 -1.27 -32.57
N ALA A 144 -57.01 -2.57 -32.31
CA ALA A 144 -57.95 -3.52 -32.92
C ALA A 144 -59.39 -3.25 -32.47
N ALA A 145 -59.62 -2.95 -31.18
CA ALA A 145 -60.94 -2.58 -30.66
C ALA A 145 -61.48 -1.29 -31.29
N LYS A 146 -60.64 -0.23 -31.36
CA LYS A 146 -60.99 1.04 -32.03
C LYS A 146 -61.28 0.86 -33.52
N ALA A 147 -60.51 0.00 -34.21
CA ALA A 147 -60.76 -0.30 -35.61
C ALA A 147 -62.07 -1.07 -35.83
N ALA A 148 -62.43 -1.99 -34.93
CA ALA A 148 -63.71 -2.70 -34.97
C ALA A 148 -64.90 -1.77 -34.73
N GLU A 149 -64.78 -0.84 -33.77
CA GLU A 149 -65.81 0.17 -33.48
C GLU A 149 -66.01 1.14 -34.66
N ALA A 150 -64.92 1.64 -35.26
CA ALA A 150 -65.00 2.49 -36.46
C ALA A 150 -65.66 1.76 -37.65
N LYS A 151 -65.40 0.47 -37.81
CA LYS A 151 -66.00 -0.35 -38.87
C LYS A 151 -67.50 -0.62 -38.60
N ALA A 152 -67.91 -0.77 -37.35
CA ALA A 152 -69.32 -0.88 -36.96
C ALA A 152 -70.08 0.44 -37.19
N ALA A 153 -69.48 1.58 -36.86
CA ALA A 153 -70.07 2.91 -37.10
C ALA A 153 -70.24 3.22 -38.60
N ALA A 154 -69.28 2.82 -39.44
CA ALA A 154 -69.37 2.98 -40.89
C ALA A 154 -70.46 2.10 -41.54
N SER A 155 -70.86 1.01 -40.89
CA SER A 155 -71.93 0.11 -41.36
C SER A 155 -73.35 0.58 -40.99
N ALA A 156 -73.50 1.67 -40.21
CA ALA A 156 -74.79 2.17 -39.71
C ALA A 156 -75.32 3.42 -40.44
N GLN A 157 -74.65 3.89 -41.50
CA GLN A 157 -75.24 4.92 -42.38
C GLN A 157 -76.03 4.28 -43.53
N PRO A 158 -77.33 4.60 -43.68
CA PRO A 158 -78.16 4.06 -44.74
C PRO A 158 -77.78 4.67 -46.10
N ALA A 159 -77.80 3.82 -47.11
CA ALA A 159 -77.57 4.13 -48.51
C ALA A 159 -78.42 5.31 -48.99
N VAL A 160 -77.79 6.46 -49.23
CA VAL A 160 -78.24 7.38 -50.28
C VAL A 160 -77.04 8.13 -50.87
N SER A 161 -76.87 7.93 -52.18
CA SER A 161 -76.10 8.70 -53.17
C SER A 161 -74.79 8.05 -53.67
N GLU A 162 -74.98 7.18 -54.68
CA GLU A 162 -74.05 7.05 -55.79
C GLU A 162 -73.95 8.41 -56.51
N ILE A 163 -72.73 8.90 -56.73
CA ILE A 163 -72.16 9.43 -57.98
C ILE A 163 -70.94 10.31 -57.63
N ALA A 164 -69.83 10.03 -58.31
CA ALA A 164 -68.56 10.76 -58.36
C ALA A 164 -67.61 10.63 -57.15
N HIS A 165 -66.61 9.75 -57.28
CA HIS A 165 -65.22 10.17 -57.57
C HIS A 165 -64.32 8.94 -57.69
N ALA A 166 -64.19 8.43 -58.91
CA ALA A 166 -63.11 7.56 -59.33
C ALA A 166 -61.87 8.44 -59.59
N ALA A 167 -60.94 8.51 -58.64
CA ALA A 167 -59.52 8.81 -58.82
C ALA A 167 -58.87 9.16 -57.47
N VAL A 168 -58.36 8.16 -56.73
CA VAL A 168 -57.04 8.18 -56.05
C VAL A 168 -56.70 6.73 -55.67
N ALA A 169 -56.30 5.93 -56.66
CA ALA A 169 -55.69 4.63 -56.45
C ALA A 169 -54.35 4.65 -57.18
N ALA A 170 -53.26 4.95 -56.46
CA ALA A 170 -51.85 4.66 -56.78
C ALA A 170 -50.91 5.63 -56.06
N VAL A 171 -50.57 5.37 -54.78
CA VAL A 171 -49.26 5.70 -54.21
C VAL A 171 -48.95 4.70 -53.07
N GLU A 172 -48.77 3.43 -53.42
CA GLU A 172 -47.93 2.53 -52.62
C GLU A 172 -46.64 2.31 -53.42
N ALA A 173 -45.62 3.09 -53.08
CA ALA A 173 -44.27 2.95 -53.61
C ALA A 173 -43.28 3.05 -52.45
N GLU A 174 -42.61 1.92 -52.18
CA GLU A 174 -41.17 1.85 -51.93
C GLU A 174 -40.58 2.88 -50.94
N LYS A 175 -40.54 2.55 -49.64
CA LYS A 175 -39.60 3.17 -48.70
C LYS A 175 -38.29 2.36 -48.64
N GLY A 176 -37.43 2.60 -49.61
CA GLY A 176 -36.00 2.34 -49.49
C GLY A 176 -35.41 3.23 -48.38
N LYS A 177 -34.77 2.61 -47.38
CA LYS A 177 -33.94 3.28 -46.36
C LYS A 177 -32.69 3.86 -47.05
N ALA A 178 -32.74 5.12 -47.42
CA ALA A 178 -31.52 5.92 -47.61
C ALA A 178 -30.95 6.31 -46.24
N PRO A 179 -29.61 6.32 -46.05
CA PRO A 179 -29.01 6.75 -44.80
C PRO A 179 -29.25 8.25 -44.62
N VAL A 180 -30.14 8.58 -43.68
CA VAL A 180 -30.35 9.96 -43.24
C VAL A 180 -29.04 10.41 -42.60
N LYS A 181 -28.40 11.43 -43.20
CA LYS A 181 -27.28 12.13 -42.58
C LYS A 181 -27.74 12.57 -41.18
N ALA A 182 -27.11 12.00 -40.16
CA ALA A 182 -27.33 12.38 -38.76
C ALA A 182 -27.10 13.89 -38.64
N GLN A 183 -28.19 14.64 -38.56
CA GLN A 183 -28.12 16.03 -38.12
C GLN A 183 -27.61 15.96 -36.68
N ALA A 184 -26.52 16.67 -36.39
CA ALA A 184 -25.95 16.70 -35.06
C ALA A 184 -27.08 16.95 -34.05
N PRO A 185 -27.24 16.10 -33.03
CA PRO A 185 -28.36 16.20 -32.10
C PRO A 185 -28.34 17.60 -31.51
N LYS A 186 -29.52 18.23 -31.49
CA LYS A 186 -29.68 19.52 -30.82
C LYS A 186 -29.16 19.35 -29.39
N PRO A 187 -28.36 20.30 -28.88
CA PRO A 187 -27.73 20.12 -27.58
C PRO A 187 -28.81 19.95 -26.50
N LEU A 188 -28.53 19.11 -25.50
CA LEU A 188 -29.49 18.63 -24.48
C LEU A 188 -30.34 19.72 -23.81
N TRP A 189 -29.84 20.96 -23.74
CA TRP A 189 -30.56 22.11 -23.17
C TRP A 189 -31.70 22.65 -24.04
N ALA A 190 -31.77 22.24 -25.31
CA ALA A 190 -32.80 22.66 -26.26
C ALA A 190 -33.89 21.60 -26.52
N MET A 191 -33.81 20.44 -25.86
CA MET A 191 -34.82 19.37 -25.97
C MET A 191 -35.94 19.53 -24.95
N THR A 192 -37.14 19.14 -25.34
CA THR A 192 -38.27 19.03 -24.40
C THR A 192 -38.06 17.84 -23.46
N ALA A 193 -38.66 17.86 -22.26
CA ALA A 193 -38.42 16.82 -21.25
C ALA A 193 -38.66 15.38 -21.77
N GLN A 194 -39.66 15.18 -22.63
CA GLN A 194 -39.96 13.87 -23.24
C GLN A 194 -38.94 13.44 -24.32
N GLU A 195 -38.30 14.39 -25.00
CA GLU A 195 -37.22 14.10 -25.94
C GLU A 195 -35.92 13.78 -25.20
N LYS A 196 -35.69 14.45 -24.06
CA LYS A 196 -34.57 14.17 -23.18
C LYS A 196 -34.62 12.74 -22.62
N ASP A 197 -35.77 12.31 -22.10
CA ASP A 197 -35.91 10.95 -21.54
C ASP A 197 -35.62 9.87 -22.61
N LYS A 198 -36.05 10.07 -23.86
CA LYS A 198 -35.76 9.15 -24.96
C LYS A 198 -34.28 9.15 -25.36
N PHE A 199 -33.65 10.31 -25.36
CA PHE A 199 -32.22 10.42 -25.64
C PHE A 199 -31.39 9.71 -24.56
N GLU A 200 -31.79 9.84 -23.29
CA GLU A 200 -31.16 9.13 -22.18
C GLU A 200 -31.37 7.61 -22.27
N GLU A 201 -32.53 7.14 -22.73
CA GLU A 201 -32.75 5.70 -22.99
C GLU A 201 -31.91 5.18 -24.16
N GLU A 202 -31.80 5.94 -25.26
CA GLU A 202 -30.97 5.57 -26.41
C GLU A 202 -29.48 5.55 -26.04
N GLU A 203 -29.00 6.52 -25.25
CA GLU A 203 -27.62 6.54 -24.76
C GLU A 203 -27.36 5.39 -23.77
N ALA A 204 -28.34 5.03 -22.94
CA ALA A 204 -28.22 3.88 -22.05
C ALA A 204 -28.10 2.56 -22.85
N ASP A 205 -28.89 2.40 -23.91
CA ASP A 205 -28.80 1.23 -24.80
C ASP A 205 -27.45 1.19 -25.54
N ASP A 206 -26.94 2.34 -26.00
CA ASP A 206 -25.61 2.43 -26.62
C ASP A 206 -24.48 2.11 -25.64
N LEU A 207 -24.57 2.55 -24.38
CA LEU A 207 -23.61 2.20 -23.34
C LEU A 207 -23.65 0.70 -23.01
N ILE A 208 -24.82 0.08 -22.99
CA ILE A 208 -24.97 -1.36 -22.80
C ILE A 208 -24.35 -2.11 -23.98
N ASN A 209 -24.66 -1.72 -25.21
CA ASN A 209 -24.07 -2.31 -26.42
C ASN A 209 -22.54 -2.17 -26.45
N PHE A 210 -22.00 -1.04 -25.98
CA PHE A 210 -20.55 -0.85 -25.85
C PHE A 210 -19.93 -1.80 -24.83
N VAL A 211 -20.56 -1.97 -23.66
CA VAL A 211 -20.08 -2.90 -22.61
C VAL A 211 -20.18 -4.36 -23.06
N GLU A 212 -21.21 -4.72 -23.84
CA GLU A 212 -21.33 -6.07 -24.41
C GLU A 212 -20.34 -6.32 -25.56
N GLY A 213 -20.01 -5.27 -26.33
CA GLY A 213 -18.98 -5.32 -27.37
C GLY A 213 -17.53 -5.26 -26.85
N LEU A 214 -17.34 -4.97 -25.57
CA LEU A 214 -16.04 -4.95 -24.91
C LEU A 214 -15.54 -6.40 -24.68
N ASP A 215 -14.76 -6.88 -25.64
CA ASP A 215 -14.04 -8.15 -25.52
C ASP A 215 -12.82 -8.00 -24.59
N PHE A 216 -13.06 -8.16 -23.30
CA PHE A 216 -12.02 -8.12 -22.27
C PHE A 216 -10.95 -9.20 -22.49
N ASP A 217 -11.27 -10.34 -23.09
CA ASP A 217 -10.30 -11.40 -23.34
C ASP A 217 -9.33 -10.99 -24.45
N LYS A 218 -9.81 -10.28 -25.48
CA LYS A 218 -8.94 -9.68 -26.49
C LYS A 218 -8.03 -8.60 -25.90
N TYR A 219 -8.56 -7.74 -25.03
CA TYR A 219 -7.76 -6.68 -24.38
C TYR A 219 -6.72 -7.25 -23.39
N VAL A 220 -7.09 -8.24 -22.59
CA VAL A 220 -6.17 -8.93 -21.66
C VAL A 220 -5.14 -9.78 -22.40
N GLY A 221 -5.53 -10.33 -23.55
CA GLY A 221 -4.66 -11.06 -24.46
C GLY A 221 -3.71 -10.18 -25.27
N ASP A 222 -3.96 -8.87 -25.32
CA ASP A 222 -3.16 -7.95 -26.11
C ASP A 222 -1.72 -7.90 -25.61
N LEU A 223 -0.78 -7.98 -26.54
CA LEU A 223 0.63 -8.18 -26.23
C LEU A 223 1.21 -6.96 -25.51
N GLU A 224 0.72 -5.77 -25.87
CA GLU A 224 1.06 -4.50 -25.23
C GLU A 224 0.57 -4.45 -23.77
N PHE A 225 -0.65 -4.91 -23.50
CA PHE A 225 -1.19 -4.95 -22.15
C PHE A 225 -0.44 -5.95 -21.26
N ARG A 226 -0.10 -7.14 -21.79
CA ARG A 226 0.74 -8.12 -21.07
C ARG A 226 2.14 -7.60 -20.82
N GLN A 227 2.74 -6.88 -21.75
CA GLN A 227 4.04 -6.25 -21.56
C GLN A 227 3.99 -5.14 -20.51
N ALA A 228 2.95 -4.29 -20.52
CA ALA A 228 2.75 -3.26 -19.52
C ALA A 228 2.56 -3.85 -18.12
N LEU A 229 1.74 -4.91 -17.99
CA LEU A 229 1.59 -5.66 -16.73
C LEU A 229 2.89 -6.35 -16.30
N GLY A 230 3.67 -6.87 -17.24
CA GLY A 230 4.99 -7.44 -16.97
C GLY A 230 5.95 -6.41 -16.39
N ALA A 231 6.07 -5.25 -17.04
CA ALA A 231 6.90 -4.14 -16.55
C ALA A 231 6.46 -3.64 -15.17
N LEU A 232 5.14 -3.59 -14.92
CA LEU A 232 4.59 -3.26 -13.61
C LEU A 232 5.00 -4.30 -12.56
N LYS A 233 4.80 -5.60 -12.84
CA LYS A 233 5.19 -6.70 -11.95
C LYS A 233 6.69 -6.71 -11.65
N ASP A 234 7.53 -6.48 -12.65
CA ASP A 234 8.99 -6.40 -12.49
C ASP A 234 9.37 -5.24 -11.57
N ARG A 235 8.72 -4.08 -11.74
CA ARG A 235 8.92 -2.93 -10.84
C ARG A 235 8.46 -3.22 -9.43
N THR A 236 7.28 -3.83 -9.26
CA THR A 236 6.76 -4.20 -7.93
C THR A 236 7.66 -5.25 -7.27
N GLY A 237 8.18 -6.21 -8.02
CA GLY A 237 9.13 -7.21 -7.54
C GLY A 237 10.45 -6.60 -7.09
N LYS A 238 10.97 -5.61 -7.83
CA LYS A 238 12.16 -4.83 -7.41
C LYS A 238 11.88 -4.06 -6.11
N LEU A 239 10.75 -3.34 -6.04
CA LEU A 239 10.36 -2.62 -4.82
C LEU A 239 10.21 -3.56 -3.62
N LYS A 240 9.65 -4.77 -3.80
CA LYS A 240 9.54 -5.76 -2.72
C LYS A 240 10.91 -6.23 -2.25
N LYS A 241 11.82 -6.56 -3.17
CA LYS A 241 13.20 -6.94 -2.82
C LYS A 241 13.95 -5.81 -2.11
N GLU A 242 13.77 -4.57 -2.55
CA GLU A 242 14.35 -3.40 -1.88
C GLU A 242 13.75 -3.21 -0.48
N GLN A 243 12.44 -3.42 -0.31
CA GLN A 243 11.81 -3.41 1.01
C GLN A 243 12.27 -4.54 1.92
N GLU A 244 12.43 -5.75 1.39
CA GLU A 244 12.96 -6.91 2.13
C GLU A 244 14.42 -6.69 2.52
N ALA A 245 15.27 -6.25 1.59
CA ALA A 245 16.66 -5.90 1.88
C ALA A 245 16.75 -4.79 2.94
N PHE A 246 15.89 -3.78 2.87
CA PHE A 246 15.81 -2.73 3.88
C PHE A 246 15.33 -3.25 5.25
N LYS A 247 14.38 -4.20 5.27
CA LYS A 247 13.95 -4.87 6.51
C LYS A 247 15.06 -5.72 7.10
N ASP A 248 15.82 -6.43 6.28
CA ASP A 248 16.95 -7.25 6.70
C ASP A 248 18.08 -6.38 7.26
N GLU A 249 18.37 -5.24 6.62
CA GLU A 249 19.33 -4.25 7.13
C GLU A 249 18.86 -3.65 8.47
N LEU A 250 17.55 -3.40 8.60
CA LEU A 250 16.95 -2.95 9.87
C LEU A 250 17.05 -4.01 10.96
N LEU A 251 16.79 -5.29 10.65
CA LEU A 251 16.93 -6.38 11.60
C LEU A 251 18.39 -6.62 11.98
N ALA A 252 19.30 -6.55 11.01
CA ALA A 252 20.73 -6.67 11.25
C ALA A 252 21.27 -5.54 12.12
N SER A 253 20.90 -4.29 11.85
CA SER A 253 21.29 -3.15 12.70
C SER A 253 20.70 -3.23 14.10
N PHE A 254 19.45 -3.68 14.23
CA PHE A 254 18.81 -3.86 15.54
C PHE A 254 19.46 -4.98 16.36
N ASN A 255 19.75 -6.12 15.73
CA ASN A 255 20.45 -7.23 16.39
C ASN A 255 21.90 -6.84 16.74
N ALA A 256 22.59 -6.08 15.88
CA ALA A 256 23.93 -5.58 16.17
C ALA A 256 23.95 -4.63 17.37
N THR A 257 22.96 -3.71 17.48
CA THR A 257 22.86 -2.82 18.64
C THR A 257 22.58 -3.56 19.96
N LEU A 258 21.85 -4.68 19.91
CA LEU A 258 21.58 -5.50 21.10
C LEU A 258 22.80 -6.32 21.52
N ASP A 259 23.51 -6.92 20.57
CA ASP A 259 24.73 -7.69 20.87
C ASP A 259 25.86 -6.79 21.43
N ASP A 260 25.97 -5.54 20.96
CA ASP A 260 26.98 -4.59 21.45
C ASP A 260 26.63 -4.01 22.84
N GLU A 261 25.35 -3.81 23.19
CA GLU A 261 24.95 -3.32 24.52
C GLU A 261 25.09 -4.40 25.61
N GLU A 262 24.89 -5.69 25.31
CA GLU A 262 25.04 -6.78 26.29
C GLU A 262 26.51 -7.05 26.68
N TYR A 263 27.48 -6.73 25.79
CA TYR A 263 28.91 -6.96 26.04
C TYR A 263 29.65 -5.78 26.70
N GLU A 264 29.15 -4.54 26.58
CA GLU A 264 29.77 -3.38 27.24
C GLU A 264 29.29 -3.20 28.71
N GLU A 265 28.09 -3.66 29.08
CA GLU A 265 27.57 -3.54 30.46
C GLU A 265 28.19 -4.56 31.45
N SER A 266 28.87 -5.60 30.95
CA SER A 266 29.48 -6.65 31.78
C SER A 266 30.96 -6.41 32.17
N THR A 267 31.58 -5.27 31.80
CA THR A 267 32.99 -4.96 32.18
C THR A 267 33.17 -3.76 33.10
N ALA A 268 32.10 -3.08 33.52
CA ALA A 268 32.14 -2.01 34.52
C ALA A 268 31.68 -2.43 35.93
N ALA A 269 31.61 -3.73 36.22
CA ALA A 269 31.44 -4.24 37.60
C ALA A 269 32.79 -4.25 38.34
N GLY A 270 33.32 -3.05 38.59
CA GLY A 270 34.55 -2.85 39.34
C GLY A 270 34.60 -1.47 39.98
N SER A 271 34.33 -1.42 41.29
CA SER A 271 34.64 -0.33 42.22
C SER A 271 33.63 0.80 42.41
N SER A 272 32.64 0.56 43.28
CA SER A 272 32.38 1.49 44.40
C SER A 272 31.73 0.78 45.58
N LYS A 273 32.56 0.05 46.32
CA LYS A 273 32.35 -0.19 47.74
C LYS A 273 32.50 1.16 48.46
N LEU A 274 31.40 1.90 48.60
CA LEU A 274 31.28 2.94 49.63
C LEU A 274 29.91 2.81 50.30
N GLU A 275 29.89 1.83 51.18
CA GLU A 275 29.10 1.82 52.41
C GLU A 275 29.48 3.07 53.22
N ASP A 276 28.65 4.10 53.22
CA ASP A 276 28.31 4.81 54.45
C ASP A 276 27.08 5.72 54.22
N GLY A 277 26.17 5.74 55.18
CA GLY A 277 24.87 6.38 55.06
C GLY A 277 24.95 7.90 55.01
N VAL A 278 23.84 8.52 54.59
CA VAL A 278 23.31 9.75 55.20
C VAL A 278 21.88 9.90 54.69
N ASP A 279 20.95 9.70 55.61
CA ASP A 279 19.57 10.13 55.48
C ASP A 279 19.49 11.65 55.30
N GLY A 280 18.66 12.07 54.36
CA GLY A 280 17.90 13.32 54.43
C GLY A 280 18.71 14.63 54.39
N GLN A 281 18.71 15.29 53.23
CA GLN A 281 18.37 16.70 53.19
C GLN A 281 18.07 17.16 51.75
N SER A 282 16.80 17.42 51.50
CA SER A 282 16.43 18.54 50.63
C SER A 282 16.95 19.85 51.22
N LEU A 283 17.07 20.86 50.35
CA LEU A 283 17.38 22.29 50.59
C LEU A 283 18.84 22.73 50.55
N LEU A 284 19.04 23.71 49.67
CA LEU A 284 20.13 24.70 49.57
C LEU A 284 21.45 24.24 48.94
N GLY A 285 21.85 24.95 47.88
CA GLY A 285 23.26 25.23 47.66
C GLY A 285 23.71 25.27 46.21
N ASP A 286 23.32 26.33 45.51
CA ASP A 286 24.03 26.83 44.34
C ASP A 286 25.50 27.11 44.69
N LEU A 287 26.42 26.27 44.19
CA LEU A 287 27.85 26.56 44.15
C LEU A 287 28.43 26.10 42.81
N ARG A 288 28.44 27.05 41.87
CA ARG A 288 29.39 27.25 40.77
C ARG A 288 30.55 26.23 40.70
N SER A 289 30.46 25.35 39.71
CA SER A 289 31.63 24.71 39.09
C SER A 289 31.95 25.48 37.80
N GLU A 290 33.07 26.21 37.80
CA GLU A 290 33.54 27.06 36.69
C GLU A 290 34.32 26.28 35.60
N TYR A 291 34.19 24.96 35.52
CA TYR A 291 34.89 24.15 34.51
C TYR A 291 33.92 23.33 33.64
N SER A 292 33.06 24.02 32.88
CA SER A 292 32.26 23.39 31.80
C SER A 292 31.85 24.41 30.72
N VAL A 293 32.83 25.15 30.18
CA VAL A 293 32.58 26.22 29.19
C VAL A 293 32.44 25.68 27.74
N ALA A 294 32.62 24.38 27.50
CA ALA A 294 32.58 23.81 26.14
C ALA A 294 31.17 23.36 25.68
N SER A 295 30.25 23.04 26.60
CA SER A 295 28.91 22.50 26.22
C SER A 295 27.82 23.57 26.06
N SER A 296 27.99 24.74 26.69
CA SER A 296 26.96 25.80 26.74
C SER A 296 26.79 26.60 25.43
N ARG A 297 27.76 26.56 24.51
CA ARG A 297 27.66 27.31 23.24
C ARG A 297 26.73 26.70 22.20
N ARG A 298 26.39 25.41 22.29
CA ARG A 298 25.42 24.78 21.36
C ARG A 298 23.96 25.04 21.76
N SER A 299 23.67 25.19 23.05
CA SER A 299 22.30 25.47 23.53
C SER A 299 21.84 26.87 23.15
N ARG A 300 22.67 27.90 23.36
CA ARG A 300 22.32 29.30 23.05
C ARG A 300 22.13 29.57 21.56
N ASN A 301 22.82 28.84 20.69
CA ASN A 301 22.68 29.03 19.24
C ASN A 301 21.40 28.36 18.67
N ARG A 302 20.83 27.41 19.42
CA ARG A 302 19.55 26.75 19.07
C ARG A 302 18.36 27.64 19.43
N GLU A 303 18.36 28.22 20.63
CA GLU A 303 17.31 29.16 21.07
C GLU A 303 17.28 30.43 20.22
N ALA A 304 18.44 30.93 19.79
CA ALA A 304 18.52 32.09 18.89
C ALA A 304 17.97 31.78 17.48
N ARG A 305 18.12 30.55 16.98
CA ARG A 305 17.56 30.11 15.69
C ARG A 305 16.05 29.87 15.75
N GLU A 306 15.56 29.29 16.84
CA GLU A 306 14.12 29.07 17.05
C GLU A 306 13.36 30.39 17.19
N ASN A 307 13.91 31.39 17.89
CA ASN A 307 13.29 32.71 17.97
C ASN A 307 13.34 33.47 16.64
N ALA A 308 14.45 33.40 15.89
CA ALA A 308 14.56 34.06 14.59
C ALA A 308 13.62 33.46 13.51
N GLN A 309 13.31 32.15 13.57
CA GLN A 309 12.27 31.55 12.71
C GLN A 309 10.86 31.94 13.13
N LYS A 310 10.60 32.08 14.43
CA LYS A 310 9.27 32.39 14.97
C LYS A 310 8.82 33.82 14.64
N GLU A 311 9.75 34.76 14.60
CA GLU A 311 9.48 36.15 14.25
C GLU A 311 9.14 36.32 12.76
N TRP A 312 9.79 35.54 11.88
CA TRP A 312 9.51 35.58 10.44
C TRP A 312 8.12 35.02 10.09
N ASP A 313 7.70 33.96 10.77
CA ASP A 313 6.40 33.29 10.52
C ASP A 313 5.19 34.04 11.15
N SER A 314 5.44 34.98 12.06
CA SER A 314 4.38 35.83 12.64
C SER A 314 3.89 36.95 11.71
N SER A 315 4.64 37.26 10.64
CA SER A 315 4.34 38.39 9.75
C SER A 315 3.48 38.01 8.54
N THR A 316 3.32 36.71 8.26
CA THR A 316 2.51 36.16 7.16
C THR A 316 1.20 35.51 7.62
N ALA A 317 1.03 35.30 8.92
CA ALA A 317 -0.20 34.75 9.50
C ALA A 317 -1.22 35.86 9.80
N ALA A 318 -1.89 36.35 8.76
CA ALA A 318 -3.02 37.25 8.91
C ALA A 318 -4.22 36.50 9.54
N GLY A 319 -4.38 36.61 10.86
CA GLY A 319 -5.69 36.62 11.53
C GLY A 319 -6.48 35.31 11.59
N GLU A 320 -5.83 34.15 11.54
CA GLU A 320 -6.53 32.87 11.76
C GLU A 320 -6.44 32.49 13.25
N ASP A 321 -7.55 32.67 13.97
CA ASP A 321 -7.76 32.21 15.34
C ASP A 321 -7.46 30.71 15.42
N ARG A 322 -6.21 30.35 15.76
CA ARG A 322 -5.85 28.96 15.97
C ARG A 322 -6.64 28.48 17.19
N PRO A 323 -7.47 27.42 17.05
CA PRO A 323 -8.17 26.87 18.19
C PRO A 323 -7.14 26.46 19.24
N ALA A 324 -7.41 26.79 20.50
CA ALA A 324 -6.59 26.37 21.62
C ALA A 324 -6.50 24.84 21.59
N VAL A 325 -5.31 24.34 21.25
CA VAL A 325 -5.02 22.92 21.20
C VAL A 325 -5.13 22.33 22.59
N ASP A 326 -5.82 21.19 22.71
CA ASP A 326 -5.93 20.42 23.94
C ASP A 326 -4.52 19.97 24.41
N PRO A 327 -4.06 20.36 25.61
CA PRO A 327 -2.74 19.99 26.11
C PRO A 327 -2.53 18.47 26.17
N GLU A 328 -3.59 17.69 26.38
CA GLU A 328 -3.48 16.21 26.42
C GLU A 328 -3.05 15.63 25.07
N LEU A 329 -3.55 16.16 23.96
CA LEU A 329 -3.20 15.70 22.61
C LEU A 329 -1.75 16.01 22.26
N ARG A 330 -1.26 17.13 22.78
CA ARG A 330 0.14 17.54 22.63
C ARG A 330 1.07 16.58 23.37
N ASP A 331 0.70 16.14 24.57
CA ASP A 331 1.48 15.19 25.36
C ASP A 331 1.43 13.78 24.77
N MET A 332 0.27 13.35 24.25
CA MET A 332 0.15 12.08 23.51
C MET A 332 1.01 12.08 22.24
N ALA A 333 1.01 13.17 21.47
CA ALA A 333 1.85 13.30 20.28
C ALA A 333 3.35 13.23 20.63
N GLU A 334 3.74 13.76 21.79
CA GLU A 334 5.11 13.65 22.30
C GLU A 334 5.45 12.21 22.69
N ALA A 335 4.58 11.53 23.44
CA ALA A 335 4.77 10.14 23.82
C ALA A 335 4.90 9.21 22.60
N VAL A 336 4.11 9.44 21.53
CA VAL A 336 4.20 8.67 20.27
C VAL A 336 5.52 8.90 19.56
N LEU A 337 6.02 10.14 19.55
CA LEU A 337 7.32 10.48 18.94
C LEU A 337 8.51 9.99 19.77
N GLU A 338 8.38 9.92 21.10
CA GLU A 338 9.40 9.33 21.98
C GLU A 338 9.47 7.81 21.84
N GLN A 339 8.31 7.14 21.78
CA GLN A 339 8.24 5.69 21.56
C GLN A 339 8.75 5.27 20.19
N ASN A 340 8.68 6.16 19.18
CA ASN A 340 9.08 5.85 17.82
C ASN A 340 10.05 6.89 17.23
N PRO A 341 11.37 6.73 17.44
CA PRO A 341 12.38 7.68 16.96
C PRO A 341 12.36 7.92 15.44
N LYS A 342 11.92 6.92 14.66
CA LYS A 342 11.77 7.03 13.20
C LYS A 342 10.66 8.03 12.80
N PHE A 343 9.57 8.10 13.54
CA PHE A 343 8.49 9.06 13.28
C PHE A 343 8.94 10.49 13.55
N ARG A 344 9.86 10.71 14.50
CA ARG A 344 10.44 12.02 14.80
C ARG A 344 11.28 12.59 13.65
N ALA A 345 11.87 11.73 12.82
CA ALA A 345 12.64 12.17 11.65
C ALA A 345 11.74 12.63 10.48
N ILE A 346 10.49 12.14 10.42
CA ILE A 346 9.59 12.33 9.27
C ILE A 346 8.46 13.32 9.60
N HIS A 347 7.93 13.27 10.82
CA HIS A 347 6.76 14.04 11.24
C HIS A 347 7.09 15.01 12.37
N SER A 348 6.51 16.21 12.28
CA SER A 348 6.51 17.17 13.37
C SER A 348 5.47 16.81 14.43
N LYS A 349 5.65 17.32 15.66
CA LYS A 349 4.70 17.15 16.79
C LYS A 349 3.29 17.57 16.39
N ASP A 350 3.16 18.69 15.69
CA ASP A 350 1.88 19.22 15.20
C ASP A 350 1.21 18.31 14.15
N SER A 351 2.02 17.66 13.29
CA SER A 351 1.49 16.70 12.31
C SER A 351 0.95 15.45 12.99
N VAL A 352 1.65 14.95 14.01
CA VAL A 352 1.18 13.78 14.78
C VAL A 352 -0.07 14.13 15.57
N GLN A 353 -0.11 15.32 16.16
CA GLN A 353 -1.28 15.82 16.88
C GLN A 353 -2.53 15.87 15.98
N LYS A 354 -2.43 16.42 14.76
CA LYS A 354 -3.54 16.44 13.80
C LYS A 354 -4.01 15.04 13.39
N ILE A 355 -3.08 14.08 13.31
CA ILE A 355 -3.42 12.68 13.03
C ILE A 355 -4.20 12.08 14.21
N ILE A 356 -3.77 12.33 15.45
CA ILE A 356 -4.48 11.87 16.65
C ILE A 356 -5.85 12.51 16.75
N GLU A 357 -5.98 13.82 16.49
CA GLU A 357 -7.27 14.53 16.43
C GLU A 357 -8.21 13.91 15.40
N LYS A 358 -7.68 13.63 14.19
CA LYS A 358 -8.45 13.01 13.12
C LYS A 358 -8.91 11.61 13.49
N VAL A 359 -8.01 10.77 14.01
CA VAL A 359 -8.35 9.41 14.44
C VAL A 359 -9.35 9.42 15.60
N ARG A 360 -9.21 10.36 16.54
CA ARG A 360 -10.15 10.52 17.67
C ARG A 360 -11.53 11.01 17.19
N GLY A 361 -11.55 11.87 16.17
CA GLY A 361 -12.79 12.30 15.49
C GLY A 361 -13.45 11.16 14.72
N ASP A 362 -12.67 10.38 13.98
CA ASP A 362 -13.14 9.21 13.21
C ASP A 362 -13.53 8.02 14.12
N GLN A 363 -13.04 7.98 15.36
CA GLN A 363 -13.44 6.96 16.35
C GLN A 363 -14.85 7.15 16.91
N VAL A 364 -15.51 8.27 16.59
CA VAL A 364 -16.87 8.55 17.03
C VAL A 364 -17.84 8.05 15.95
N VAL A 365 -18.24 6.80 16.18
CA VAL A 365 -19.39 6.08 15.63
C VAL A 365 -19.17 5.46 14.24
N ASP A 366 -19.02 4.13 14.22
CA ASP A 366 -19.40 3.25 13.11
C ASP A 366 -20.92 3.37 12.85
N VAL A 367 -21.38 4.56 12.45
CA VAL A 367 -22.69 4.70 11.84
C VAL A 367 -22.53 4.10 10.44
N PRO A 368 -23.43 3.20 9.99
CA PRO A 368 -23.45 2.77 8.60
C PRO A 368 -23.33 3.99 7.70
N LEU A 369 -22.41 3.97 6.74
CA LEU A 369 -22.12 5.09 5.82
C LEU A 369 -23.41 5.73 5.24
N ALA A 370 -24.45 4.91 5.04
CA ALA A 370 -25.77 5.34 4.58
C ALA A 370 -26.48 6.33 5.53
N ASP A 371 -26.30 6.22 6.84
CA ASP A 371 -26.91 7.11 7.82
C ASP A 371 -26.06 8.37 8.05
N HIS A 372 -24.73 8.30 7.89
CA HIS A 372 -23.86 9.50 7.85
C HIS A 372 -24.22 10.40 6.65
N MET A 373 -24.43 9.79 5.47
CA MET A 373 -24.88 10.49 4.26
C MET A 373 -26.29 11.10 4.40
N ARG A 374 -27.14 10.58 5.30
CA ARG A 374 -28.46 11.14 5.59
C ARG A 374 -28.39 12.30 6.58
N LEU A 375 -27.44 12.25 7.52
CA LEU A 375 -27.27 13.27 8.55
C LEU A 375 -26.57 14.53 8.02
N GLU A 376 -25.56 14.37 7.16
CA GLU A 376 -24.78 15.49 6.62
C GLU A 376 -25.47 16.25 5.47
N GLY A 377 -26.64 15.79 5.04
CA GLY A 377 -27.35 16.37 3.91
C GLY A 377 -26.64 16.12 2.57
N PRO A 378 -27.27 16.49 1.44
CA PRO A 378 -26.67 16.29 0.13
C PRO A 378 -25.33 17.01 0.06
N CYS A 379 -24.26 16.30 -0.32
CA CYS A 379 -22.93 16.86 -0.49
C CYS A 379 -23.04 18.20 -1.25
N PRO A 380 -22.45 19.29 -0.72
CA PRO A 380 -22.52 20.59 -1.36
C PRO A 380 -21.99 20.44 -2.78
N VAL A 381 -22.84 20.81 -3.75
CA VAL A 381 -22.49 20.78 -5.17
C VAL A 381 -21.19 21.56 -5.33
N PRO A 382 -20.15 20.99 -5.95
CA PRO A 382 -18.87 21.69 -6.09
C PRO A 382 -19.12 23.03 -6.77
N VAL A 383 -18.91 24.11 -6.01
CA VAL A 383 -19.03 25.47 -6.53
C VAL A 383 -17.82 25.70 -7.40
N ILE A 384 -18.01 25.57 -8.72
CA ILE A 384 -16.99 25.95 -9.69
C ILE A 384 -16.89 27.47 -9.67
N THR A 385 -16.04 28.00 -8.79
CA THR A 385 -15.66 29.41 -8.83
C THR A 385 -14.74 29.61 -10.03
N ALA A 386 -15.29 30.11 -11.13
CA ALA A 386 -14.50 30.57 -12.26
C ALA A 386 -13.65 31.76 -11.80
N SER A 387 -12.37 31.53 -11.57
CA SER A 387 -11.40 32.62 -11.37
C SER A 387 -11.41 33.54 -12.59
N SER A 388 -11.56 34.84 -12.36
CA SER A 388 -11.52 35.86 -13.43
C SER A 388 -10.23 35.81 -14.26
N ASP A 389 -9.16 35.24 -13.70
CA ASP A 389 -7.86 35.08 -14.35
C ASP A 389 -7.85 34.02 -15.49
N THR A 390 -8.68 32.98 -15.38
CA THR A 390 -8.73 31.91 -16.40
C THR A 390 -9.61 32.24 -17.60
N GLN A 391 -10.57 33.16 -17.47
CA GLN A 391 -11.44 33.57 -18.58
C GLN A 391 -10.69 34.39 -19.66
N ASN A 392 -9.67 35.14 -19.28
CA ASN A 392 -8.88 35.93 -20.22
C ASN A 392 -7.91 35.09 -21.08
N ARG A 393 -7.63 33.83 -20.69
CA ARG A 393 -6.83 32.90 -21.52
C ARG A 393 -7.68 32.12 -22.53
N LEU A 394 -8.97 31.88 -22.26
CA LEU A 394 -9.84 31.13 -23.16
C LEU A 394 -10.28 31.91 -24.41
N HIS A 395 -10.29 33.25 -24.37
CA HIS A 395 -10.76 34.08 -25.48
C HIS A 395 -9.65 34.66 -26.38
N LYS A 396 -8.39 34.27 -26.20
CA LYS A 396 -7.37 34.61 -27.20
C LYS A 396 -7.59 33.74 -28.43
N PRO A 397 -7.85 34.31 -29.62
CA PRO A 397 -7.91 33.52 -30.84
C PRO A 397 -6.55 32.87 -31.05
N VAL A 398 -6.45 31.57 -30.78
CA VAL A 398 -5.25 30.79 -31.07
C VAL A 398 -5.30 30.48 -32.55
N ASP A 399 -4.42 31.14 -33.29
CA ASP A 399 -4.24 30.89 -34.72
C ASP A 399 -3.85 29.41 -34.92
N PRO A 400 -4.63 28.59 -35.63
CA PRO A 400 -4.38 27.15 -35.76
C PRO A 400 -3.03 26.85 -36.43
N SER A 401 -2.43 27.85 -37.07
CA SER A 401 -1.08 27.79 -37.65
C SER A 401 0.06 27.80 -36.62
N MET A 402 -0.19 28.19 -35.37
CA MET A 402 0.79 28.15 -34.28
C MET A 402 0.74 26.85 -33.47
N LEU A 403 -0.18 25.93 -33.79
CA LEU A 403 -0.25 24.65 -33.09
C LEU A 403 0.90 23.74 -33.57
N PRO A 404 1.79 23.28 -32.67
CA PRO A 404 3.03 22.59 -33.03
C PRO A 404 2.85 21.22 -33.71
N TYR A 405 1.61 20.73 -33.84
CA TYR A 405 1.27 19.41 -34.36
C TYR A 405 0.48 19.43 -35.68
N LEU A 406 0.15 20.61 -36.23
CA LEU A 406 -0.39 20.69 -37.59
C LEU A 406 0.76 20.68 -38.61
N TYR A 407 1.22 19.49 -38.96
CA TYR A 407 2.11 19.27 -40.11
C TYR A 407 1.44 19.87 -41.35
N ARG A 408 2.00 20.95 -41.89
CA ARG A 408 1.58 21.50 -43.19
C ARG A 408 1.93 20.47 -44.27
N SER A 409 0.94 19.73 -44.75
CA SER A 409 1.10 18.91 -45.95
C SER A 409 1.47 19.84 -47.12
N PRO A 410 2.65 19.69 -47.76
CA PRO A 410 3.16 20.62 -48.77
C PRO A 410 2.53 20.44 -50.16
N ALA A 411 1.28 19.97 -50.21
CA ALA A 411 0.58 19.64 -51.45
C ALA A 411 -0.77 20.35 -51.53
N ILE A 412 -0.74 21.69 -51.56
CA ILE A 412 -1.77 22.55 -52.17
C ILE A 412 -1.07 23.69 -52.87
#